data_AF-A0AAD9QL22-F1
#
_entry.id   AF-A0AAD9QL22-F1
#
_cell.length_a   1.000
_cell.length_b   1.000
_cell.length_c   1.000
_cell.angle_alpha   90.00
_cell.angle_beta   90.00
_cell.angle_gamma   90.00
#
_symmetry.space_group_name_H-M   'P 1'
#
loop_
_entity.id
_entity.type
_entity.pdbx_description
1 polymer ?
#
loop_
_entity_poly.entity_id
_entity_poly.type
_entity_poly.pdbx_seq_one_letter_code
_entity_poly.pdbx_strand_id
1 'polypeptide(L)'
;MATGNLGSLHVDLTSLKELTTVKTGHKRSSSDFTRNNNMQSTLFNFVTWLLVFLLLNACCSQVPKCNNCCNSYKEINEPRRSVKSVWKRGQTPLCDRRILKGWYRFTSFNGTAKMPQTSVVDYQCGTHNPIWLRDGHPTKYNENVARAACVSSFGNSCRYSITINVIRCLGNYYVYFLKPPPFCASAYCAGFGVPCPYGKEGEYPDCYDPPAQFSRDSLGLPEITYVPLELSEGAEVDDDDVPVSLTCKGALLNGIGQWKNVTYLIEWFAEGKNLTTEQICDVQQGNTHTRPCPNEAQIVSKLHGLKYKIGQWINSTALDINLYTNLGNCDLQVYPITITPTIPVRKTILGLPELTFYTPKEALIVNGCQVKLEQGTKPVQILLKANCQQKGQVSTGLKPIVPQITYQNSAFWNHQISLPTIWVNIRDSTAIENCESSGDPHYYTLPNLKRNSFDFMGHGDFRLYKNSERYFEVQTRQWTCNGGVTCNCGVALRDHNDVIEFNCCNDLMKRDETTPIRVKIRSNKCLSPGISIKKSQPGVTSAKYQAGLIMRITMTM
;
A
#
# COMPACT_ATOMS: atom_id res chain seq x y z
N MET A 1 38.93 33.11 -28.78
CA MET A 1 38.52 32.71 -27.42
C MET A 1 37.60 31.51 -27.58
N ALA A 2 38.13 30.31 -27.34
CA ALA A 2 37.38 29.06 -27.52
C ALA A 2 36.37 28.92 -26.37
N THR A 3 35.08 28.94 -26.69
CA THR A 3 33.99 28.56 -25.79
C THR A 3 34.05 27.04 -25.61
N GLY A 4 34.85 26.59 -24.64
CA GLY A 4 34.91 25.19 -24.23
C GLY A 4 33.62 24.82 -23.51
N ASN A 5 33.01 23.71 -23.94
CA ASN A 5 31.76 23.19 -23.41
C ASN A 5 31.78 23.12 -21.87
N LEU A 6 30.64 23.43 -21.27
CA LEU A 6 30.37 23.31 -19.85
C LEU A 6 29.49 22.08 -19.66
N GLY A 7 30.04 21.01 -19.09
CA GLY A 7 29.38 20.12 -18.13
C GLY A 7 27.85 20.01 -18.20
N SER A 8 27.23 19.28 -19.13
CA SER A 8 25.77 19.08 -19.13
C SER A 8 25.40 17.70 -18.56
N LEU A 9 24.39 17.67 -17.68
CA LEU A 9 23.77 16.48 -17.12
C LEU A 9 22.29 16.46 -17.52
N HIS A 10 21.99 15.72 -18.58
CA HIS A 10 20.60 15.43 -18.94
C HIS A 10 20.11 14.23 -18.17
N VAL A 11 18.94 14.29 -17.54
CA VAL A 11 18.27 13.14 -16.92
C VAL A 11 16.86 13.05 -17.48
N ASP A 12 16.70 12.22 -18.51
CA ASP A 12 15.38 11.79 -18.98
C ASP A 12 14.72 10.97 -17.87
N LEU A 13 13.72 11.52 -17.20
CA LEU A 13 12.94 10.81 -16.18
C LEU A 13 11.63 10.37 -16.81
N THR A 14 11.44 9.06 -17.01
CA THR A 14 10.08 8.57 -17.16
C THR A 14 9.35 8.73 -15.82
N SER A 15 8.71 9.89 -15.64
CA SER A 15 8.02 10.22 -14.40
C SER A 15 6.68 9.47 -14.33
N LEU A 16 6.53 8.62 -13.32
CA LEU A 16 5.28 8.50 -12.60
C LEU A 16 5.24 9.73 -11.68
N LYS A 17 4.44 10.73 -12.03
CA LYS A 17 4.03 11.79 -11.10
C LYS A 17 2.71 11.43 -10.44
N GLU A 18 2.72 11.62 -9.12
CA GLU A 18 1.76 11.19 -8.11
C GLU A 18 0.34 11.77 -8.22
N LEU A 19 -0.58 11.04 -7.58
CA LEU A 19 -1.82 11.51 -6.98
C LEU A 19 -1.75 12.94 -6.43
N THR A 20 -2.69 13.81 -6.83
CA THR A 20 -3.13 14.89 -5.93
C THR A 20 -4.61 15.24 -6.11
N THR A 21 -5.34 15.16 -4.99
CA THR A 21 -6.45 16.03 -4.55
C THR A 21 -7.58 16.39 -5.53
N VAL A 22 -8.77 15.89 -5.18
CA VAL A 22 -10.08 16.45 -5.49
C VAL A 22 -10.13 17.93 -5.07
N LYS A 23 -10.11 18.85 -6.04
CA LYS A 23 -10.68 20.19 -5.91
C LYS A 23 -12.10 20.16 -6.46
N THR A 24 -13.10 20.29 -5.59
CA THR A 24 -14.47 20.61 -6.00
C THR A 24 -14.53 22.05 -6.48
N GLY A 25 -14.47 22.26 -7.79
CA GLY A 25 -14.82 23.51 -8.45
C GLY A 25 -16.24 23.42 -9.01
N HIS A 26 -17.20 24.01 -8.33
CA HIS A 26 -18.55 24.24 -8.84
C HIS A 26 -18.46 25.27 -9.98
N LYS A 27 -18.77 24.85 -11.22
CA LYS A 27 -18.96 25.76 -12.35
C LYS A 27 -20.27 26.53 -12.16
N ARG A 28 -20.16 27.86 -12.07
CA ARG A 28 -21.23 28.78 -12.46
C ARG A 28 -21.49 28.60 -13.96
N SER A 29 -22.72 28.23 -14.31
CA SER A 29 -23.26 28.44 -15.66
C SER A 29 -24.23 29.60 -15.58
N SER A 30 -23.92 30.65 -16.34
CA SER A 30 -24.82 31.74 -16.68
C SER A 30 -25.88 31.20 -17.63
N SER A 31 -27.15 31.43 -17.33
CA SER A 31 -28.21 31.39 -18.33
C SER A 31 -29.13 32.57 -18.07
N ASP A 32 -29.12 33.50 -19.01
CA ASP A 32 -30.07 34.59 -19.16
C ASP A 32 -31.50 34.07 -19.06
N PHE A 33 -32.32 34.73 -18.24
CA PHE A 33 -33.77 34.64 -18.36
C PHE A 33 -34.38 36.02 -18.22
N THR A 34 -35.08 36.39 -19.28
CA THR A 34 -35.76 37.64 -19.53
C THR A 34 -36.89 37.88 -18.53
N ARG A 35 -37.03 39.16 -18.18
CA ARG A 35 -38.12 39.75 -17.41
C ARG A 35 -39.44 39.61 -18.17
N ASN A 36 -40.49 39.08 -17.54
CA ASN A 36 -41.84 39.51 -17.87
C ASN A 36 -42.80 39.37 -16.68
N ASN A 37 -43.64 40.40 -16.53
CA ASN A 37 -44.57 40.65 -15.44
C ASN A 37 -45.79 39.71 -15.48
N ASN A 38 -46.33 39.29 -14.33
CA ASN A 38 -47.69 39.68 -13.93
C ASN A 38 -48.11 39.16 -12.55
N MET A 39 -48.95 39.99 -11.94
CA MET A 39 -49.46 40.03 -10.58
C MET A 39 -50.82 39.31 -10.49
N GLN A 40 -51.08 38.49 -9.46
CA GLN A 40 -52.36 38.46 -8.70
C GLN A 40 -52.50 37.29 -7.68
N SER A 41 -53.22 37.63 -6.59
CA SER A 41 -53.87 36.78 -5.56
C SER A 41 -53.07 36.41 -4.30
N THR A 42 -53.11 37.33 -3.33
CA THR A 42 -52.87 37.13 -1.90
C THR A 42 -54.16 36.69 -1.18
N LEU A 43 -54.01 36.06 0.01
CA LEU A 43 -54.99 35.87 1.11
C LEU A 43 -55.57 34.47 1.42
N PHE A 44 -55.03 33.36 0.91
CA PHE A 44 -55.45 32.01 1.37
C PHE A 44 -54.29 31.04 1.69
N ASN A 45 -53.16 31.55 2.19
CA ASN A 45 -51.98 30.69 2.45
C ASN A 45 -51.20 30.99 3.73
N PHE A 46 -51.65 31.89 4.61
CA PHE A 46 -50.85 32.21 5.81
C PHE A 46 -51.06 31.21 6.96
N VAL A 47 -52.29 30.71 7.15
CA VAL A 47 -52.61 29.77 8.25
C VAL A 47 -52.09 28.36 7.96
N THR A 48 -52.17 27.92 6.70
CA THR A 48 -51.58 26.66 6.23
C THR A 48 -50.06 26.67 6.32
N TRP A 49 -49.41 27.78 5.98
CA TRP A 49 -47.96 27.91 6.14
C TRP A 49 -47.51 28.00 7.59
N LEU A 50 -48.31 28.58 8.50
CA LEU A 50 -48.00 28.60 9.94
C LEU A 50 -48.10 27.19 10.56
N LEU A 51 -49.12 26.42 10.19
CA LEU A 51 -49.29 25.03 10.63
C LEU A 51 -48.22 24.11 10.02
N VAL A 52 -47.83 24.32 8.77
CA VAL A 52 -46.70 23.62 8.13
C VAL A 52 -45.36 24.01 8.75
N PHE A 53 -45.15 25.27 9.16
CA PHE A 53 -43.97 25.70 9.91
C PHE A 53 -43.93 25.15 11.34
N LEU A 54 -45.09 25.00 12.00
CA LEU A 54 -45.20 24.37 13.31
C LEU A 54 -45.02 22.84 13.22
N LEU A 55 -45.49 22.20 12.14
CA LEU A 55 -45.29 20.76 11.87
C LEU A 55 -43.86 20.45 11.36
N LEU A 56 -43.20 21.36 10.65
CA LEU A 56 -41.79 21.23 10.23
C LEU A 56 -40.82 21.47 11.40
N ASN A 57 -41.19 22.28 12.40
CA ASN A 57 -40.45 22.42 13.65
C ASN A 57 -40.77 21.32 14.68
N ALA A 58 -41.74 20.43 14.39
CA ALA A 58 -42.01 19.22 15.15
C ALA A 58 -41.31 17.98 14.57
N CYS A 59 -40.25 18.15 13.77
CA CYS A 59 -39.25 17.09 13.61
C CYS A 59 -38.40 17.05 14.88
N CYS A 60 -39.03 16.64 15.99
CA CYS A 60 -38.34 16.28 17.22
C CYS A 60 -37.18 15.37 16.85
N SER A 61 -35.97 15.75 17.29
CA SER A 61 -34.78 14.92 17.31
C SER A 61 -35.15 13.47 17.61
N GLN A 62 -35.28 12.65 16.57
CA GLN A 62 -35.69 11.26 16.71
C GLN A 62 -34.62 10.57 17.55
N VAL A 63 -34.95 10.29 18.81
CA VAL A 63 -34.10 9.51 19.72
C VAL A 63 -33.84 8.18 19.02
N PRO A 64 -32.58 7.81 18.74
CA PRO A 64 -32.25 6.54 18.10
C PRO A 64 -32.88 5.39 18.89
N LYS A 65 -33.75 4.59 18.27
CA LYS A 65 -34.36 3.45 18.95
C LYS A 65 -33.30 2.41 19.31
N CYS A 66 -33.35 1.89 20.54
CA CYS A 66 -32.48 0.81 21.01
C CYS A 66 -33.32 -0.48 21.16
N ASN A 67 -33.46 -1.23 20.07
CA ASN A 67 -34.15 -2.53 20.08
C ASN A 67 -33.10 -3.65 20.26
N ASN A 68 -32.48 -3.75 21.44
CA ASN A 68 -31.38 -4.69 21.79
C ASN A 68 -29.94 -4.14 21.61
N CYS A 69 -29.72 -2.83 21.73
CA CYS A 69 -28.39 -2.25 21.56
C CYS A 69 -27.38 -2.66 22.64
N CYS A 70 -27.82 -3.20 23.79
CA CYS A 70 -26.93 -3.82 24.78
C CYS A 70 -26.33 -5.15 24.33
N ASN A 71 -26.91 -5.83 23.34
CA ASN A 71 -26.35 -7.06 22.77
C ASN A 71 -25.98 -6.91 21.28
N SER A 72 -26.26 -5.74 20.70
CA SER A 72 -26.00 -5.41 19.29
C SER A 72 -25.31 -4.05 19.20
N TYR A 73 -23.99 -4.07 19.34
CA TYR A 73 -23.13 -2.90 19.24
C TYR A 73 -21.83 -3.25 18.50
N LYS A 74 -21.11 -2.22 18.03
CA LYS A 74 -19.75 -2.37 17.52
C LYS A 74 -18.75 -2.10 18.63
N GLU A 75 -17.76 -2.96 18.78
CA GLU A 75 -16.72 -2.76 19.78
C GLU A 75 -15.66 -1.77 19.30
N ILE A 76 -15.20 -0.93 20.23
CA ILE A 76 -14.03 -0.07 20.06
C ILE A 76 -13.06 -0.44 21.18
N ASN A 77 -12.11 -1.31 20.86
CA ASN A 77 -10.99 -1.61 21.72
C ASN A 77 -9.76 -0.82 21.29
N GLU A 78 -9.69 0.45 21.72
CA GLU A 78 -8.55 1.33 21.45
C GLU A 78 -8.11 2.01 22.76
N PRO A 79 -7.11 1.45 23.48
CA PRO A 79 -6.62 1.98 24.75
C PRO A 79 -6.10 3.42 24.67
N ARG A 80 -5.68 3.88 23.47
CA ARG A 80 -5.24 5.28 23.26
C ARG A 80 -6.33 6.30 23.48
N ARG A 81 -7.60 5.91 23.51
CA ARG A 81 -8.72 6.80 23.85
C ARG A 81 -8.74 7.20 25.32
N SER A 82 -7.90 6.60 26.16
CA SER A 82 -7.80 6.96 27.58
C SER A 82 -7.39 8.41 27.79
N VAL A 83 -7.94 9.04 28.82
CA VAL A 83 -7.51 10.39 29.25
C VAL A 83 -6.04 10.46 29.66
N LYS A 84 -5.41 9.32 29.99
CA LYS A 84 -3.97 9.24 30.28
C LYS A 84 -3.09 9.15 29.03
N SER A 85 -3.68 9.08 27.84
CA SER A 85 -2.98 9.04 26.56
C SER A 85 -2.74 10.45 26.04
N VAL A 86 -1.49 10.91 26.07
CA VAL A 86 -1.11 12.23 25.54
C VAL A 86 -0.50 12.06 24.15
N TRP A 87 -1.12 12.68 23.14
CA TRP A 87 -0.60 12.74 21.78
C TRP A 87 0.69 13.57 21.74
N LYS A 88 1.69 13.08 21.01
CA LYS A 88 2.98 13.75 20.81
C LYS A 88 3.24 13.98 19.32
N ARG A 89 3.99 15.05 19.01
CA ARG A 89 4.40 15.37 17.64
C ARG A 89 5.11 14.17 17.00
N GLY A 90 4.71 13.82 15.77
CA GLY A 90 5.19 12.65 15.03
C GLY A 90 4.30 11.40 15.16
N GLN A 91 3.34 11.39 16.08
CA GLN A 91 2.32 10.33 16.16
C GLN A 91 1.11 10.66 15.28
N THR A 92 0.44 9.62 14.77
CA THR A 92 -0.83 9.80 14.07
C THR A 92 -1.94 9.99 15.10
N PRO A 93 -2.62 11.15 15.15
CA PRO A 93 -3.70 11.37 16.10
C PRO A 93 -4.94 10.57 15.70
N LEU A 94 -5.68 10.06 16.70
CA LEU A 94 -6.97 9.41 16.46
C LEU A 94 -7.93 10.40 15.80
N CYS A 95 -8.69 9.92 14.81
CA CYS A 95 -9.75 10.70 14.19
C CYS A 95 -11.02 9.89 13.95
N ASP A 96 -12.11 10.31 14.59
CA ASP A 96 -13.42 9.69 14.45
C ASP A 96 -14.28 10.34 13.36
N ARG A 97 -13.77 11.28 12.55
CA ARG A 97 -14.53 11.93 11.46
C ARG A 97 -15.19 10.93 10.50
N ARG A 98 -14.63 9.72 10.37
CA ARG A 98 -15.14 8.62 9.54
C ARG A 98 -15.90 7.55 10.32
N ILE A 99 -16.14 7.74 11.62
CA ILE A 99 -16.97 6.81 12.39
C ILE A 99 -18.39 6.82 11.81
N LEU A 100 -18.93 5.63 11.56
CA LEU A 100 -20.30 5.50 11.10
C LEU A 100 -21.24 5.80 12.26
N LYS A 101 -22.42 6.36 11.97
CA LYS A 101 -23.45 6.51 12.98
C LYS A 101 -23.92 5.12 13.43
N GLY A 102 -23.95 4.87 14.73
CA GLY A 102 -24.34 3.57 15.25
C GLY A 102 -24.08 3.40 16.74
N TRP A 103 -24.49 2.25 17.28
CA TRP A 103 -24.25 1.86 18.68
C TRP A 103 -22.86 1.25 18.83
N TYR A 104 -22.07 1.80 19.76
CA TYR A 104 -20.70 1.38 20.05
C TYR A 104 -20.49 1.13 21.54
N ARG A 105 -19.63 0.16 21.85
CA ARG A 105 -19.14 -0.11 23.21
C ARG A 105 -17.63 0.07 23.24
N PHE A 106 -17.13 0.87 24.19
CA PHE A 106 -15.70 0.92 24.47
C PHE A 106 -15.33 -0.28 25.34
N THR A 107 -14.37 -1.09 24.91
CA THR A 107 -14.04 -2.37 25.57
C THR A 107 -12.61 -2.44 26.11
N SER A 108 -11.79 -1.41 25.90
CA SER A 108 -10.43 -1.34 26.46
C SER A 108 -10.41 -1.40 28.00
N PHE A 109 -9.27 -1.80 28.55
CA PHE A 109 -9.05 -1.99 29.99
C PHE A 109 -10.06 -2.98 30.59
N ASN A 110 -10.08 -4.20 30.06
CA ASN A 110 -10.98 -5.29 30.50
C ASN A 110 -12.46 -4.88 30.55
N GLY A 111 -12.92 -4.16 29.52
CA GLY A 111 -14.34 -3.77 29.38
C GLY A 111 -14.79 -2.63 30.29
N THR A 112 -13.88 -2.02 31.07
CA THR A 112 -14.20 -0.94 32.02
C THR A 112 -14.17 0.45 31.39
N ALA A 113 -13.68 0.59 30.16
CA ALA A 113 -13.60 1.87 29.46
C ALA A 113 -14.98 2.52 29.28
N LYS A 114 -15.08 3.79 29.70
CA LYS A 114 -16.23 4.67 29.48
C LYS A 114 -15.76 6.09 29.17
N MET A 115 -16.61 6.90 28.56
CA MET A 115 -16.28 8.30 28.29
C MET A 115 -15.99 9.04 29.62
N PRO A 116 -15.07 10.02 29.66
CA PRO A 116 -14.87 10.85 30.84
C PRO A 116 -16.05 11.82 31.01
N GLN A 117 -16.45 12.07 32.26
CA GLN A 117 -17.51 13.03 32.63
C GLN A 117 -16.96 14.40 33.05
N THR A 118 -15.64 14.50 33.15
CA THR A 118 -14.91 15.73 33.42
C THR A 118 -14.25 16.23 32.15
N SER A 119 -14.02 17.54 32.07
CA SER A 119 -13.37 18.16 30.92
C SER A 119 -11.97 17.60 30.70
N VAL A 120 -11.70 17.24 29.45
CA VAL A 120 -10.40 16.72 29.00
C VAL A 120 -9.69 17.84 28.26
N VAL A 121 -8.41 18.11 28.57
CA VAL A 121 -7.64 19.16 27.90
C VAL A 121 -7.16 18.73 26.52
N ASP A 122 -6.77 19.69 25.69
CA ASP A 122 -6.25 19.45 24.33
C ASP A 122 -5.10 18.41 24.33
N TYR A 123 -4.97 17.67 23.23
CA TYR A 123 -3.93 16.65 23.01
C TYR A 123 -4.03 15.37 23.86
N GLN A 124 -5.08 15.19 24.67
CA GLN A 124 -5.35 13.94 25.38
C GLN A 124 -6.21 12.97 24.55
N CYS A 125 -6.40 11.74 25.06
CA CYS A 125 -7.11 10.65 24.38
C CYS A 125 -6.50 10.31 23.00
N GLY A 126 -5.19 10.50 22.85
CA GLY A 126 -4.46 10.20 21.62
C GLY A 126 -4.89 11.04 20.41
N THR A 127 -5.55 12.18 20.61
CA THR A 127 -6.10 13.04 19.53
C THR A 127 -5.79 14.51 19.81
N HIS A 128 -5.98 15.42 18.84
CA HIS A 128 -5.81 16.86 19.10
C HIS A 128 -7.00 17.43 19.87
N ASN A 129 -8.21 17.02 19.49
CA ASN A 129 -9.46 17.55 20.01
C ASN A 129 -10.29 16.44 20.71
N PRO A 130 -9.99 16.15 21.98
CA PRO A 130 -10.68 15.09 22.71
C PRO A 130 -12.16 15.41 22.92
N ILE A 131 -12.99 14.36 22.85
CA ILE A 131 -14.43 14.45 23.01
C ILE A 131 -14.86 13.72 24.29
N TRP A 132 -15.43 14.46 25.25
CA TRP A 132 -15.83 13.96 26.58
C TRP A 132 -17.33 14.15 26.82
N LEU A 133 -17.90 13.45 27.80
CA LEU A 133 -19.35 13.42 28.04
C LEU A 133 -19.76 14.44 29.11
N ARG A 134 -20.32 15.59 28.70
CA ARG A 134 -20.67 16.67 29.62
C ARG A 134 -21.83 16.33 30.55
N ASP A 135 -22.90 15.79 29.98
CA ASP A 135 -24.16 15.60 30.70
C ASP A 135 -24.19 14.30 31.53
N GLY A 136 -23.04 13.62 31.65
CA GLY A 136 -22.85 12.41 32.43
C GLY A 136 -23.52 11.14 31.91
N HIS A 137 -23.22 9.99 32.52
CA HIS A 137 -23.83 8.72 32.14
C HIS A 137 -25.22 8.52 32.78
N PRO A 138 -26.16 7.80 32.13
CA PRO A 138 -27.41 7.40 32.76
C PRO A 138 -27.17 6.52 33.99
N THR A 139 -27.99 6.69 35.03
CA THR A 139 -27.91 5.88 36.26
C THR A 139 -28.82 4.66 36.21
N LYS A 140 -29.97 4.74 35.53
CA LYS A 140 -30.94 3.64 35.39
C LYS A 140 -30.55 2.69 34.26
N TYR A 141 -30.78 1.39 34.47
CA TYR A 141 -30.57 0.38 33.44
C TYR A 141 -31.58 0.52 32.30
N ASN A 142 -31.12 0.24 31.09
CA ASN A 142 -31.89 0.27 29.84
C ASN A 142 -32.51 1.63 29.49
N GLU A 143 -32.08 2.70 30.17
CA GLU A 143 -32.53 4.06 29.89
C GLU A 143 -31.68 4.66 28.75
N ASN A 144 -32.29 4.80 27.57
CA ASN A 144 -31.66 5.47 26.43
C ASN A 144 -31.85 6.99 26.54
N VAL A 145 -30.77 7.69 26.85
CA VAL A 145 -30.81 9.13 27.12
C VAL A 145 -29.92 9.91 26.16
N ALA A 146 -30.40 11.06 25.71
CA ALA A 146 -29.57 12.02 24.97
C ALA A 146 -28.58 12.70 25.93
N ARG A 147 -27.34 12.88 25.47
CA ARG A 147 -26.24 13.53 26.20
C ARG A 147 -25.40 14.38 25.26
N ALA A 148 -24.99 15.54 25.72
CA ALA A 148 -24.00 16.36 25.03
C ALA A 148 -22.59 15.81 25.26
N ALA A 149 -21.91 15.48 24.17
CA ALA A 149 -20.48 15.23 24.14
C ALA A 149 -19.75 16.49 23.68
N CYS A 150 -18.81 16.99 24.46
CA CYS A 150 -18.08 18.23 24.22
C CYS A 150 -16.74 17.96 23.55
N VAL A 151 -16.42 18.74 22.52
CA VAL A 151 -15.14 18.74 21.83
C VAL A 151 -14.24 19.81 22.45
N SER A 152 -13.13 19.39 23.07
CA SER A 152 -12.10 20.30 23.58
C SER A 152 -11.20 20.79 22.45
N SER A 153 -10.98 22.09 22.36
CA SER A 153 -10.19 22.69 21.29
C SER A 153 -9.72 24.10 21.60
N PHE A 154 -8.42 24.36 21.38
CA PHE A 154 -7.78 25.67 21.56
C PHE A 154 -7.97 26.24 22.98
N GLY A 155 -7.79 25.38 23.99
CA GLY A 155 -7.97 25.73 25.40
C GLY A 155 -9.42 25.85 25.87
N ASN A 156 -10.42 25.77 24.98
CA ASN A 156 -11.82 25.70 25.36
C ASN A 156 -12.25 24.24 25.51
N SER A 157 -12.70 23.85 26.70
CA SER A 157 -13.11 22.48 27.04
C SER A 157 -14.44 22.04 26.39
N CYS A 158 -15.24 22.94 25.83
CA CYS A 158 -16.44 22.59 25.08
C CYS A 158 -16.69 23.61 23.96
N ARG A 159 -15.76 23.66 22.99
CA ARG A 159 -15.88 24.57 21.84
C ARG A 159 -17.07 24.20 20.95
N TYR A 160 -17.30 22.91 20.78
CA TYR A 160 -18.45 22.37 20.05
C TYR A 160 -19.08 21.24 20.87
N SER A 161 -20.38 21.02 20.69
CA SER A 161 -21.06 19.88 21.30
C SER A 161 -21.72 19.02 20.24
N ILE A 162 -21.75 17.71 20.50
CA ILE A 162 -22.36 16.69 19.67
C ILE A 162 -23.37 15.96 20.56
N THR A 163 -24.65 16.02 20.20
CA THR A 163 -25.66 15.23 20.92
C THR A 163 -25.56 13.77 20.51
N ILE A 164 -25.20 12.92 21.46
CA ILE A 164 -25.17 11.46 21.34
C ILE A 164 -26.23 10.84 22.25
N ASN A 165 -26.47 9.54 22.09
CA ASN A 165 -27.31 8.79 23.01
C ASN A 165 -26.46 7.81 23.81
N VAL A 166 -26.82 7.58 25.07
CA VAL A 166 -26.11 6.67 25.96
C VAL A 166 -27.13 5.79 26.67
N ILE A 167 -26.81 4.51 26.81
CA ILE A 167 -27.60 3.56 27.59
C ILE A 167 -26.70 2.83 28.58
N ARG A 168 -27.21 2.57 29.79
CA ARG A 168 -26.55 1.71 30.78
C ARG A 168 -27.11 0.29 30.66
N CYS A 169 -26.25 -0.68 30.41
CA CYS A 169 -26.64 -2.08 30.22
C CYS A 169 -26.40 -2.91 31.48
N LEU A 170 -27.08 -4.06 31.57
CA LEU A 170 -26.81 -5.07 32.60
C LEU A 170 -25.34 -5.51 32.50
N GLY A 171 -24.65 -5.65 33.63
CA GLY A 171 -23.19 -5.86 33.65
C GLY A 171 -22.36 -4.57 33.79
N ASN A 172 -23.00 -3.43 34.12
CA ASN A 172 -22.34 -2.17 34.48
C ASN A 172 -21.44 -1.53 33.40
N TYR A 173 -21.80 -1.70 32.13
CA TYR A 173 -21.16 -1.00 31.01
C TYR A 173 -22.15 -0.08 30.28
N TYR A 174 -21.61 0.76 29.40
CA TYR A 174 -22.36 1.73 28.63
C TYR A 174 -22.21 1.50 27.13
N VAL A 175 -23.29 1.74 26.39
CA VAL A 175 -23.30 1.72 24.93
C VAL A 175 -23.68 3.12 24.45
N TYR A 176 -22.98 3.61 23.43
CA TYR A 176 -23.05 4.99 22.95
C TYR A 176 -23.48 5.00 21.49
N PHE A 177 -24.51 5.78 21.17
CA PHE A 177 -24.86 6.07 19.79
C PHE A 177 -23.95 7.20 19.26
N LEU A 178 -22.79 6.82 18.74
CA LEU A 178 -21.77 7.77 18.29
C LEU A 178 -22.12 8.35 16.92
N LYS A 179 -21.64 9.57 16.69
CA LYS A 179 -21.82 10.32 15.43
C LYS A 179 -20.46 10.87 14.98
N PRO A 180 -20.22 11.05 13.67
CA PRO A 180 -18.98 11.63 13.19
C PRO A 180 -18.83 13.08 13.69
N PRO A 181 -17.69 13.43 14.32
CA PRO A 181 -17.34 14.81 14.62
C PRO A 181 -17.03 15.60 13.34
N PRO A 182 -17.15 16.94 13.36
CA PRO A 182 -17.04 17.78 12.16
C PRO A 182 -15.64 17.80 11.52
N PHE A 183 -14.57 17.57 12.28
CA PHE A 183 -13.19 17.67 11.80
C PHE A 183 -12.25 16.65 12.43
N CYS A 184 -11.16 16.35 11.72
CA CYS A 184 -9.99 15.70 12.30
C CYS A 184 -9.02 16.77 12.85
N ALA A 185 -8.21 16.46 13.85
CA ALA A 185 -8.15 15.20 14.58
C ALA A 185 -8.96 15.29 15.89
N SER A 186 -10.20 14.80 15.86
CA SER A 186 -11.08 14.73 17.03
C SER A 186 -11.54 13.29 17.25
N ALA A 187 -11.55 12.83 18.50
CA ALA A 187 -11.94 11.47 18.86
C ALA A 187 -12.67 11.40 20.21
N TYR A 188 -13.63 10.47 20.32
CA TYR A 188 -14.29 10.12 21.57
C TYR A 188 -13.30 9.48 22.54
N CYS A 189 -13.10 10.17 23.67
CA CYS A 189 -12.32 9.68 24.79
C CYS A 189 -13.04 8.50 25.45
N ALA A 190 -12.28 7.51 25.89
CA ALA A 190 -12.78 6.38 26.64
C ALA A 190 -11.67 5.75 27.49
N GLY A 191 -11.94 5.61 28.78
CA GLY A 191 -11.04 4.94 29.73
C GLY A 191 -10.13 5.88 30.51
N PHE A 192 -9.58 5.32 31.59
CA PHE A 192 -8.75 6.01 32.58
C PHE A 192 -7.46 5.24 32.89
N GLY A 193 -7.22 4.10 32.23
CA GLY A 193 -6.01 3.31 32.37
C GLY A 193 -4.84 3.92 31.60
N VAL A 194 -3.61 3.55 31.95
CA VAL A 194 -2.42 3.96 31.20
C VAL A 194 -2.31 3.04 29.98
N PRO A 195 -2.34 3.55 28.74
CA PRO A 195 -2.07 2.70 27.58
C PRO A 195 -0.57 2.40 27.48
N CYS A 196 -0.22 1.32 26.81
CA CYS A 196 1.18 1.02 26.49
C CYS A 196 1.86 2.16 25.71
N PRO A 197 3.20 2.28 25.71
CA PRO A 197 3.92 3.25 24.88
C PRO A 197 3.57 3.12 23.39
N TYR A 198 3.73 4.20 22.60
CA TYR A 198 3.41 4.17 21.17
C TYR A 198 4.27 3.14 20.44
N GLY A 199 3.65 2.31 19.60
CA GLY A 199 4.31 1.18 18.93
C GLY A 199 4.35 -0.12 19.73
N LYS A 200 3.86 -0.14 20.98
CA LYS A 200 3.72 -1.35 21.81
C LYS A 200 2.26 -1.75 22.00
N GLU A 201 2.03 -3.05 22.16
CA GLU A 201 0.74 -3.67 22.44
C GLU A 201 0.72 -4.29 23.86
N GLY A 202 -0.46 -4.70 24.32
CA GLY A 202 -0.66 -5.32 25.63
C GLY A 202 -1.40 -4.45 26.67
N GLU A 203 -1.39 -4.94 27.91
CA GLU A 203 -1.92 -4.23 29.08
C GLU A 203 -0.76 -3.66 29.90
N TYR A 204 -0.82 -2.36 30.23
CA TYR A 204 0.20 -1.72 31.04
C TYR A 204 0.20 -2.30 32.47
N PRO A 205 1.38 -2.59 33.08
CA PRO A 205 2.74 -2.24 32.62
C PRO A 205 3.41 -3.25 31.67
N ASP A 206 2.78 -4.41 31.43
CA ASP A 206 3.32 -5.54 30.67
C ASP A 206 3.18 -5.36 29.15
N CYS A 207 3.76 -4.27 28.66
CA CYS A 207 3.73 -3.91 27.25
C CYS A 207 4.84 -4.61 26.46
N TYR A 208 4.52 -5.07 25.27
CA TYR A 208 5.45 -5.77 24.38
C TYR A 208 5.45 -5.14 22.98
N ASP A 209 6.53 -5.38 22.24
CA ASP A 209 6.62 -4.97 20.84
C ASP A 209 5.83 -5.96 19.99
N PRO A 210 4.85 -5.52 19.18
CA PRO A 210 4.05 -6.42 18.35
C PRO A 210 4.91 -7.12 17.30
N PRO A 211 4.52 -8.32 16.84
CA PRO A 211 5.28 -9.05 15.82
C PRO A 211 5.41 -8.20 14.54
N ALA A 212 6.65 -7.87 14.20
CA ALA A 212 6.94 -7.22 12.92
C ALA A 212 7.04 -8.29 11.83
N GLN A 213 6.22 -8.16 10.78
CA GLN A 213 6.38 -9.00 9.60
C GLN A 213 7.71 -8.68 8.91
N PHE A 214 8.50 -9.70 8.62
CA PHE A 214 9.73 -9.58 7.86
C PHE A 214 9.49 -9.83 6.37
N SER A 215 10.36 -9.32 5.51
CA SER A 215 10.19 -9.42 4.06
C SER A 215 10.12 -10.87 3.58
N ARG A 216 9.24 -11.15 2.61
CA ARG A 216 9.17 -12.43 1.89
C ARG A 216 10.51 -12.78 1.21
N ASP A 217 11.30 -11.78 0.85
CA ASP A 217 12.62 -11.94 0.21
C ASP A 217 13.65 -12.61 1.12
N SER A 218 13.38 -12.66 2.43
CA SER A 218 14.20 -13.38 3.40
C SER A 218 13.88 -14.88 3.45
N LEU A 219 12.91 -15.34 2.66
CA LEU A 219 12.55 -16.75 2.52
C LEU A 219 12.78 -17.21 1.07
N GLY A 220 13.39 -18.37 0.89
CA GLY A 220 13.53 -19.01 -0.42
C GLY A 220 12.19 -19.44 -1.01
N LEU A 221 12.22 -19.89 -2.26
CA LEU A 221 11.08 -20.61 -2.84
C LEU A 221 10.95 -21.97 -2.12
N PRO A 222 9.73 -22.38 -1.73
CA PRO A 222 9.52 -23.65 -1.05
C PRO A 222 9.73 -24.81 -2.04
N GLU A 223 10.45 -25.83 -1.60
CA GLU A 223 10.64 -27.08 -2.32
C GLU A 223 9.86 -28.19 -1.61
N ILE A 224 8.97 -28.86 -2.34
CA ILE A 224 8.19 -30.00 -1.81
C ILE A 224 8.83 -31.31 -2.29
N THR A 225 9.23 -32.13 -1.33
CA THR A 225 9.68 -33.51 -1.57
C THR A 225 8.77 -34.51 -0.86
N TYR A 226 8.89 -35.79 -1.16
CA TYR A 226 8.15 -36.85 -0.49
C TYR A 226 9.12 -37.82 0.21
N VAL A 227 8.65 -38.41 1.31
CA VAL A 227 9.34 -39.47 2.05
C VAL A 227 8.38 -40.65 2.18
N PRO A 228 8.78 -41.88 1.77
CA PRO A 228 7.97 -43.07 2.01
C PRO A 228 7.73 -43.27 3.51
N LEU A 229 6.52 -43.70 3.88
CA LEU A 229 6.25 -44.17 5.23
C LEU A 229 6.88 -45.56 5.40
N GLU A 230 7.78 -45.71 6.37
CA GLU A 230 8.29 -47.02 6.74
C GLU A 230 7.16 -47.81 7.41
N LEU A 231 6.59 -48.76 6.68
CA LEU A 231 5.60 -49.69 7.21
C LEU A 231 6.35 -50.80 7.97
N SER A 232 6.02 -50.98 9.24
CA SER A 232 6.49 -52.14 10.01
C SER A 232 6.00 -53.43 9.35
N GLU A 233 6.87 -54.41 9.16
CA GLU A 233 6.53 -55.72 8.59
C GLU A 233 5.29 -56.32 9.28
N GLY A 234 4.20 -56.51 8.53
CA GLY A 234 2.98 -57.18 9.00
C GLY A 234 1.78 -56.29 9.35
N ALA A 235 1.82 -54.97 9.11
CA ALA A 235 0.62 -54.13 9.21
C ALA A 235 -0.24 -54.26 7.95
N GLU A 236 -1.51 -54.64 8.10
CA GLU A 236 -2.52 -54.51 7.03
C GLU A 236 -2.68 -53.03 6.69
N VAL A 237 -2.33 -52.65 5.46
CA VAL A 237 -2.49 -51.29 4.96
C VAL A 237 -3.88 -51.17 4.35
N ASP A 238 -4.71 -50.30 4.91
CA ASP A 238 -6.00 -49.93 4.31
C ASP A 238 -5.74 -49.29 2.95
N ASP A 239 -6.53 -49.62 1.93
CA ASP A 239 -6.29 -49.20 0.52
C ASP A 239 -6.42 -47.66 0.34
N ASP A 240 -6.89 -46.96 1.39
CA ASP A 240 -6.99 -45.50 1.50
C ASP A 240 -5.80 -44.82 2.20
N ASP A 241 -4.84 -45.57 2.76
CA ASP A 241 -3.67 -44.99 3.45
C ASP A 241 -2.61 -44.48 2.46
N VAL A 242 -2.36 -43.17 2.48
CA VAL A 242 -1.36 -42.55 1.63
C VAL A 242 0.05 -42.94 2.10
N PRO A 243 0.85 -43.66 1.28
CA PRO A 243 2.09 -44.31 1.73
C PRO A 243 3.28 -43.35 1.85
N VAL A 244 3.05 -42.03 1.75
CA VAL A 244 4.11 -41.02 1.77
C VAL A 244 3.75 -39.84 2.67
N SER A 245 4.76 -39.23 3.27
CA SER A 245 4.66 -37.90 3.90
C SER A 245 5.32 -36.86 3.01
N LEU A 246 4.68 -35.71 2.83
CA LEU A 246 5.24 -34.60 2.06
C LEU A 246 6.07 -33.72 2.99
N THR A 247 7.21 -33.25 2.51
CA THR A 247 8.14 -32.39 3.23
C THR A 247 8.34 -31.11 2.43
N CYS A 248 8.01 -29.96 3.02
CA CYS A 248 8.28 -28.65 2.45
C CYS A 248 9.55 -28.08 3.09
N LYS A 249 10.50 -27.64 2.27
CA LYS A 249 11.74 -26.97 2.70
C LYS A 249 11.79 -25.55 2.15
N GLY A 250 12.05 -24.58 3.00
CA GLY A 250 12.25 -23.18 2.59
C GLY A 250 13.57 -22.64 3.10
N ALA A 251 14.44 -22.15 2.21
CA ALA A 251 15.72 -21.58 2.62
C ALA A 251 15.52 -20.30 3.45
N LEU A 252 16.33 -20.12 4.50
CA LEU A 252 16.37 -18.90 5.30
C LEU A 252 17.47 -17.99 4.77
N LEU A 253 17.07 -16.88 4.15
CA LEU A 253 17.96 -15.93 3.48
C LEU A 253 18.20 -14.69 4.35
N ASN A 254 19.13 -13.84 3.94
CA ASN A 254 19.37 -12.54 4.58
C ASN A 254 19.66 -12.61 6.10
N GLY A 255 20.19 -13.74 6.58
CA GLY A 255 20.58 -13.93 7.97
C GLY A 255 19.43 -14.21 8.95
N ILE A 256 18.19 -14.40 8.49
CA ILE A 256 17.05 -14.61 9.41
C ILE A 256 17.11 -15.95 10.16
N GLY A 257 17.87 -16.93 9.66
CA GLY A 257 18.13 -18.18 10.40
C GLY A 257 18.89 -18.01 11.71
N GLN A 258 19.49 -16.83 11.94
CA GLN A 258 20.17 -16.48 13.20
C GLN A 258 19.24 -15.78 14.21
N TRP A 259 17.97 -15.58 13.87
CA TRP A 259 17.03 -14.88 14.73
C TRP A 259 16.56 -15.75 15.90
N LYS A 260 16.46 -15.13 17.07
CA LYS A 260 16.01 -15.76 18.32
C LYS A 260 14.58 -15.38 18.70
N ASN A 261 14.04 -14.34 18.06
CA ASN A 261 12.69 -13.83 18.29
C ASN A 261 11.96 -13.78 16.95
N VAL A 262 11.61 -14.96 16.44
CA VAL A 262 10.95 -15.13 15.15
C VAL A 262 10.00 -16.29 15.25
N THR A 263 8.80 -16.14 14.69
CA THR A 263 7.83 -17.22 14.52
C THR A 263 7.56 -17.35 13.03
N TYR A 264 7.60 -18.59 12.53
CA TYR A 264 7.28 -18.91 11.14
C TYR A 264 5.92 -19.57 11.09
N LEU A 265 4.99 -18.99 10.34
CA LEU A 265 3.68 -19.58 10.07
C LEU A 265 3.73 -20.29 8.73
N ILE A 266 3.49 -21.61 8.73
CA ILE A 266 3.46 -22.43 7.52
C ILE A 266 2.08 -23.02 7.38
N GLU A 267 1.48 -22.84 6.20
CA GLU A 267 0.15 -23.31 5.91
C GLU A 267 0.18 -24.23 4.70
N TRP A 268 -0.35 -25.43 4.87
CA TRP A 268 -0.55 -26.39 3.80
C TRP A 268 -1.94 -26.23 3.25
N PHE A 269 -2.03 -26.11 1.93
CA PHE A 269 -3.29 -26.02 1.21
C PHE A 269 -3.31 -27.02 0.06
N ALA A 270 -4.47 -27.63 -0.16
CA ALA A 270 -4.77 -28.36 -1.38
C ALA A 270 -6.16 -27.94 -1.86
N GLU A 271 -6.32 -27.71 -3.17
CA GLU A 271 -7.61 -27.38 -3.78
C GLU A 271 -8.33 -26.18 -3.11
N GLY A 272 -7.53 -25.16 -2.72
CA GLY A 272 -8.06 -23.95 -2.07
C GLY A 272 -8.56 -24.17 -0.63
N LYS A 273 -8.42 -25.38 -0.08
CA LYS A 273 -8.75 -25.70 1.31
C LYS A 273 -7.48 -25.80 2.14
N ASN A 274 -7.52 -25.23 3.34
CA ASN A 274 -6.46 -25.42 4.33
C ASN A 274 -6.49 -26.88 4.79
N LEU A 275 -5.35 -27.56 4.68
CA LEU A 275 -5.18 -28.92 5.20
C LEU A 275 -4.63 -28.91 6.62
N THR A 276 -3.64 -28.06 6.88
CA THR A 276 -3.08 -27.85 8.21
C THR A 276 -2.30 -26.54 8.26
N THR A 277 -2.28 -25.91 9.44
CA THR A 277 -1.41 -24.79 9.75
C THR A 277 -0.44 -25.21 10.85
N GLU A 278 0.82 -24.82 10.70
CA GLU A 278 1.92 -25.11 11.63
C GLU A 278 2.61 -23.79 12.01
N GLN A 279 2.95 -23.67 13.29
CA GLN A 279 3.81 -22.59 13.78
C GLN A 279 5.14 -23.19 14.20
N ILE A 280 6.22 -22.71 13.59
CA ILE A 280 7.58 -23.11 13.90
C ILE A 280 8.27 -21.97 14.63
N CYS A 281 9.05 -22.32 15.64
CA CYS A 281 9.75 -21.37 16.50
C CYS A 281 8.82 -20.44 17.28
N ASP A 282 7.61 -20.88 17.66
CA ASP A 282 6.70 -20.05 18.44
C ASP A 282 7.41 -19.45 19.67
N VAL A 283 7.29 -18.13 19.81
CA VAL A 283 7.88 -17.37 20.91
C VAL A 283 6.73 -16.76 21.69
N GLN A 284 6.59 -17.19 22.94
CA GLN A 284 5.68 -16.54 23.87
C GLN A 284 6.02 -15.05 23.96
N GLN A 285 5.00 -14.23 23.86
CA GLN A 285 5.11 -12.79 23.74
C GLN A 285 6.02 -12.15 24.79
N GLY A 286 7.00 -11.36 24.35
CA GLY A 286 8.01 -10.72 25.21
C GLY A 286 9.22 -11.60 25.58
N ASN A 287 9.22 -12.88 25.20
CA ASN A 287 10.35 -13.78 25.38
C ASN A 287 11.24 -13.85 24.13
N THR A 288 12.38 -14.52 24.25
CA THR A 288 13.25 -14.88 23.11
C THR A 288 13.79 -16.28 23.34
N HIS A 289 14.03 -17.03 22.26
CA HIS A 289 14.71 -18.32 22.36
C HIS A 289 16.16 -18.12 22.84
N THR A 290 16.68 -19.04 23.63
CA THR A 290 18.08 -18.98 24.11
C THR A 290 19.08 -19.15 22.95
N ARG A 291 18.69 -19.92 21.93
CA ARG A 291 19.43 -20.17 20.69
C ARG A 291 18.63 -19.66 19.48
N PRO A 292 19.29 -19.39 18.34
CA PRO A 292 18.59 -19.12 17.09
C PRO A 292 17.59 -20.23 16.76
N CYS A 293 16.46 -19.89 16.14
CA CYS A 293 15.45 -20.86 15.75
C CYS A 293 15.07 -20.62 14.27
N PRO A 294 15.08 -21.66 13.40
CA PRO A 294 15.20 -23.10 13.70
C PRO A 294 16.62 -23.61 13.99
N ASN A 295 17.63 -22.73 14.10
CA ASN A 295 19.05 -23.10 14.20
C ASN A 295 19.58 -23.81 12.95
N GLU A 296 18.86 -23.70 11.83
CA GLU A 296 19.16 -24.31 10.55
C GLU A 296 19.15 -23.24 9.44
N ALA A 297 19.76 -23.57 8.29
CA ALA A 297 19.74 -22.71 7.10
C ALA A 297 18.39 -22.75 6.35
N GLN A 298 17.45 -23.57 6.82
CA GLN A 298 16.16 -23.81 6.18
C GLN A 298 15.09 -24.06 7.24
N ILE A 299 13.84 -23.83 6.85
CA ILE A 299 12.66 -24.24 7.62
C ILE A 299 12.11 -25.50 6.96
N VAL A 300 11.71 -26.47 7.76
CA VAL A 300 11.16 -27.74 7.29
C VAL A 300 9.79 -27.95 7.93
N SER A 301 8.78 -28.22 7.12
CA SER A 301 7.44 -28.60 7.55
C SER A 301 7.04 -29.93 6.91
N LYS A 302 6.28 -30.76 7.63
CA LYS A 302 5.85 -32.08 7.15
C LYS A 302 4.33 -32.20 7.15
N LEU A 303 3.78 -32.69 6.05
CA LEU A 303 2.38 -33.08 5.93
C LEU A 303 2.27 -34.60 5.87
N HIS A 304 1.68 -35.18 6.90
CA HIS A 304 1.45 -36.63 7.00
C HIS A 304 0.39 -37.11 6.01
N GLY A 305 0.57 -38.34 5.52
CA GLY A 305 -0.30 -39.01 4.54
C GLY A 305 -1.79 -38.93 4.87
N LEU A 306 -2.17 -39.12 6.14
CA LEU A 306 -3.56 -39.08 6.62
C LEU A 306 -4.27 -37.72 6.43
N LYS A 307 -3.53 -36.64 6.14
CA LYS A 307 -4.09 -35.28 5.99
C LYS A 307 -4.46 -34.92 4.55
N TYR A 308 -4.22 -35.81 3.59
CA TYR A 308 -4.51 -35.58 2.17
C TYR A 308 -4.80 -36.92 1.47
N LYS A 309 -5.30 -36.88 0.23
CA LYS A 309 -5.56 -38.09 -0.58
C LYS A 309 -4.64 -38.14 -1.80
N ILE A 310 -4.27 -39.35 -2.23
CA ILE A 310 -3.49 -39.55 -3.47
C ILE A 310 -4.24 -38.92 -4.66
N GLY A 311 -3.55 -38.03 -5.38
CA GLY A 311 -4.13 -37.26 -6.49
C GLY A 311 -4.45 -35.80 -6.18
N GLN A 312 -4.40 -35.38 -4.91
CA GLN A 312 -4.47 -33.97 -4.52
C GLN A 312 -3.11 -33.28 -4.75
N TRP A 313 -3.13 -32.14 -5.44
CA TRP A 313 -1.94 -31.31 -5.66
C TRP A 313 -1.79 -30.30 -4.52
N ILE A 314 -0.60 -30.24 -3.93
CA ILE A 314 -0.21 -29.21 -2.96
C ILE A 314 0.63 -28.19 -3.70
N ASN A 315 0.23 -26.92 -3.71
CA ASN A 315 1.01 -25.92 -4.42
C ASN A 315 1.14 -24.57 -3.72
N SER A 316 2.36 -24.01 -3.83
CA SER A 316 2.67 -22.59 -3.78
C SER A 316 2.49 -21.96 -5.17
N THR A 317 1.56 -20.99 -5.30
CA THR A 317 1.27 -20.18 -6.51
C THR A 317 0.98 -20.94 -7.81
N ALA A 318 -0.28 -20.90 -8.29
CA ALA A 318 -0.78 -21.76 -9.39
C ALA A 318 -0.33 -21.40 -10.82
N LEU A 319 0.17 -20.18 -11.04
CA LEU A 319 0.72 -19.74 -12.32
C LEU A 319 2.03 -19.00 -12.06
N ASP A 320 2.99 -19.18 -12.96
CA ASP A 320 4.14 -18.29 -13.11
C ASP A 320 3.91 -17.38 -14.33
N ILE A 321 4.11 -16.07 -14.12
CA ILE A 321 3.85 -15.02 -15.09
C ILE A 321 5.02 -14.03 -15.06
N ASN A 322 5.80 -14.01 -16.13
CA ASN A 322 6.90 -13.06 -16.31
C ASN A 322 6.36 -11.71 -16.81
N LEU A 323 5.93 -10.75 -15.97
CA LEU A 323 5.48 -9.46 -16.55
C LEU A 323 5.59 -8.17 -15.75
N TYR A 324 6.33 -7.25 -16.37
CA TYR A 324 6.07 -5.82 -16.41
C TYR A 324 6.21 -5.35 -17.86
N THR A 325 5.16 -4.75 -18.46
CA THR A 325 5.26 -4.17 -19.81
C THR A 325 4.65 -2.79 -19.88
N ASN A 326 5.18 -1.96 -20.79
CA ASN A 326 4.69 -0.62 -21.07
C ASN A 326 3.86 -0.64 -22.35
N LEU A 327 2.65 -0.09 -22.30
CA LEU A 327 1.75 0.04 -23.43
C LEU A 327 1.60 1.52 -23.78
N GLY A 328 2.10 1.92 -24.95
CA GLY A 328 1.82 3.25 -25.51
C GLY A 328 0.44 3.30 -26.14
N ASN A 329 -0.33 4.36 -25.89
CA ASN A 329 -1.61 4.59 -26.56
C ASN A 329 -1.39 4.65 -28.08
N CYS A 330 -2.23 3.94 -28.84
CA CYS A 330 -2.11 3.74 -30.29
C CYS A 330 -0.80 3.07 -30.76
N ASP A 331 -0.04 2.44 -29.85
CA ASP A 331 1.10 1.61 -30.25
C ASP A 331 0.62 0.39 -31.06
N LEU A 332 1.26 0.16 -32.20
CA LEU A 332 0.98 -0.97 -33.07
C LEU A 332 1.74 -2.23 -32.63
N GLN A 333 2.71 -2.09 -31.72
CA GLN A 333 3.47 -3.20 -31.18
C GLN A 333 2.58 -4.16 -30.38
N VAL A 334 2.88 -5.46 -30.54
CA VAL A 334 2.23 -6.55 -29.81
C VAL A 334 3.24 -7.15 -28.84
N TYR A 335 2.82 -7.34 -27.60
CA TYR A 335 3.64 -7.89 -26.53
C TYR A 335 3.21 -9.33 -26.21
N PRO A 336 4.06 -10.33 -26.47
CA PRO A 336 3.77 -11.70 -26.08
C PRO A 336 3.96 -11.90 -24.58
N ILE A 337 2.99 -12.54 -23.96
CA ILE A 337 2.96 -12.88 -22.54
C ILE A 337 2.87 -14.39 -22.43
N THR A 338 3.85 -15.01 -21.79
CA THR A 338 3.83 -16.44 -21.50
C THR A 338 3.23 -16.68 -20.13
N ILE A 339 2.23 -17.55 -20.08
CA ILE A 339 1.57 -18.02 -18.86
C ILE A 339 1.92 -19.49 -18.70
N THR A 340 2.58 -19.84 -17.61
CA THR A 340 3.00 -21.22 -17.35
C THR A 340 2.24 -21.76 -16.14
N PRO A 341 1.39 -22.79 -16.32
CA PRO A 341 0.84 -23.52 -15.20
C PRO A 341 1.96 -24.19 -14.40
N THR A 342 2.11 -23.80 -13.14
CA THR A 342 3.02 -24.48 -12.20
C THR A 342 2.36 -25.73 -11.61
N ILE A 343 1.04 -25.79 -11.65
CA ILE A 343 0.25 -26.97 -11.34
C ILE A 343 -0.17 -27.65 -12.64
N PRO A 344 -0.10 -28.98 -12.76
CA PRO A 344 -0.56 -29.66 -13.95
C PRO A 344 -2.07 -29.49 -14.16
N VAL A 345 -2.44 -29.00 -15.33
CA VAL A 345 -3.82 -28.92 -15.79
C VAL A 345 -4.26 -30.30 -16.25
N ARG A 346 -5.40 -30.78 -15.74
CA ARG A 346 -5.98 -32.07 -16.11
C ARG A 346 -7.29 -31.88 -16.85
N LYS A 347 -7.46 -32.61 -17.96
CA LYS A 347 -8.72 -32.65 -18.70
C LYS A 347 -9.76 -33.43 -17.88
N THR A 348 -10.93 -32.86 -17.70
CA THR A 348 -12.07 -33.52 -17.05
C THR A 348 -13.17 -33.85 -18.06
N ILE A 349 -14.26 -34.48 -17.61
CA ILE A 349 -15.46 -34.71 -18.43
C ILE A 349 -16.08 -33.40 -18.94
N LEU A 350 -15.86 -32.29 -18.22
CA LEU A 350 -16.34 -30.96 -18.58
C LEU A 350 -15.33 -30.19 -19.46
N GLY A 351 -14.13 -30.74 -19.70
CA GLY A 351 -13.11 -30.17 -20.56
C GLY A 351 -11.87 -29.67 -19.82
N LEU A 352 -11.13 -28.77 -20.45
CA LEU A 352 -9.96 -28.09 -19.87
C LEU A 352 -10.39 -26.72 -19.32
N PRO A 353 -9.72 -26.19 -18.29
CA PRO A 353 -9.98 -24.85 -17.78
C PRO A 353 -9.56 -23.78 -18.79
N GLU A 354 -10.28 -22.66 -18.77
CA GLU A 354 -10.02 -21.50 -19.63
C GLU A 354 -9.76 -20.26 -18.80
N LEU A 355 -8.80 -19.46 -19.23
CA LEU A 355 -8.49 -18.15 -18.66
C LEU A 355 -9.22 -17.05 -19.42
N THR A 356 -9.96 -16.25 -18.67
CA THR A 356 -10.45 -14.92 -19.07
C THR A 356 -9.61 -13.84 -18.44
N PHE A 357 -9.65 -12.64 -19.01
CA PHE A 357 -8.90 -11.50 -18.50
C PHE A 357 -9.80 -10.28 -18.37
N TYR A 358 -9.76 -9.64 -17.21
CA TYR A 358 -10.29 -8.30 -17.03
C TYR A 358 -9.20 -7.33 -17.42
N THR A 359 -9.38 -6.64 -18.54
CA THR A 359 -8.43 -5.65 -19.03
C THR A 359 -8.92 -4.23 -18.75
N PRO A 360 -8.00 -3.26 -18.56
CA PRO A 360 -8.34 -1.85 -18.60
C PRO A 360 -8.76 -1.47 -20.04
N LYS A 361 -9.45 -0.34 -20.20
CA LYS A 361 -10.00 0.09 -21.51
C LYS A 361 -8.91 0.36 -22.55
N GLU A 362 -7.70 0.63 -22.08
CA GLU A 362 -6.51 1.00 -22.84
C GLU A 362 -5.69 -0.20 -23.31
N ALA A 363 -6.06 -1.43 -22.92
CA ALA A 363 -5.35 -2.66 -23.28
C ALA A 363 -6.29 -3.72 -23.85
N LEU A 364 -5.84 -4.37 -24.92
CA LEU A 364 -6.57 -5.41 -25.65
C LEU A 364 -5.74 -6.70 -25.71
N ILE A 365 -6.39 -7.83 -25.50
CA ILE A 365 -5.82 -9.13 -25.82
C ILE A 365 -6.27 -9.50 -27.23
N VAL A 366 -5.30 -9.67 -28.13
CA VAL A 366 -5.53 -9.83 -29.57
C VAL A 366 -5.98 -11.26 -29.92
N ASN A 367 -5.56 -12.26 -29.13
CA ASN A 367 -5.78 -13.68 -29.41
C ASN A 367 -7.09 -14.22 -28.84
N GLY A 368 -8.08 -13.35 -28.63
CA GLY A 368 -9.38 -13.69 -28.04
C GLY A 368 -9.47 -13.39 -26.54
N CYS A 369 -10.71 -13.30 -26.03
CA CYS A 369 -11.00 -13.00 -24.63
C CYS A 369 -10.77 -14.19 -23.68
N GLN A 370 -10.63 -15.40 -24.24
CA GLN A 370 -10.50 -16.66 -23.53
C GLN A 370 -9.31 -17.45 -24.06
N VAL A 371 -8.52 -18.02 -23.15
CA VAL A 371 -7.32 -18.80 -23.47
C VAL A 371 -7.44 -20.15 -22.78
N LYS A 372 -7.59 -21.20 -23.58
CA LYS A 372 -7.65 -22.59 -23.10
C LYS A 372 -6.28 -23.00 -22.58
N LEU A 373 -6.24 -23.50 -21.34
CA LEU A 373 -5.02 -24.12 -20.82
C LEU A 373 -4.84 -25.51 -21.42
N GLU A 374 -3.61 -25.89 -21.69
CA GLU A 374 -3.26 -27.22 -22.19
C GLU A 374 -3.02 -28.21 -21.07
N GLN A 375 -3.16 -29.50 -21.36
CA GLN A 375 -2.89 -30.56 -20.39
C GLN A 375 -1.42 -30.58 -19.94
N GLY A 376 -1.20 -30.74 -18.64
CA GLY A 376 0.11 -30.67 -18.00
C GLY A 376 0.50 -29.24 -17.60
N THR A 377 1.78 -28.93 -17.62
CA THR A 377 2.36 -27.62 -17.26
C THR A 377 2.80 -26.84 -18.51
N LYS A 378 2.16 -27.13 -19.65
CA LYS A 378 2.54 -26.53 -20.92
C LYS A 378 2.23 -25.02 -20.92
N PRO A 379 3.21 -24.18 -21.32
CA PRO A 379 3.01 -22.75 -21.37
C PRO A 379 2.03 -22.38 -22.48
N VAL A 380 1.17 -21.40 -22.20
CA VAL A 380 0.29 -20.76 -23.19
C VAL A 380 0.68 -19.30 -23.37
N GLN A 381 0.43 -18.74 -24.56
CA GLN A 381 0.76 -17.34 -24.85
C GLN A 381 -0.48 -16.49 -25.08
N ILE A 382 -0.47 -15.28 -24.54
CA ILE A 382 -1.43 -14.22 -24.87
C ILE A 382 -0.69 -13.07 -25.55
N LEU A 383 -1.34 -12.44 -26.51
CA LEU A 383 -0.79 -11.27 -27.20
C LEU A 383 -1.51 -10.02 -26.74
N LEU A 384 -0.76 -9.10 -26.15
CA LEU A 384 -1.26 -7.86 -25.59
C LEU A 384 -0.96 -6.70 -26.55
N LYS A 385 -1.95 -5.85 -26.80
CA LYS A 385 -1.84 -4.66 -27.64
C LYS A 385 -2.51 -3.46 -26.97
N ALA A 386 -2.06 -2.26 -27.31
CA ALA A 386 -2.71 -1.04 -26.86
C ALA A 386 -4.06 -0.83 -27.59
N ASN A 387 -5.07 -0.37 -26.86
CA ASN A 387 -6.30 0.13 -27.46
C ASN A 387 -6.10 1.58 -27.88
N CYS A 388 -6.25 1.88 -29.18
CA CYS A 388 -6.09 3.25 -29.67
C CYS A 388 -7.32 4.08 -29.28
N GLN A 389 -7.18 4.89 -28.23
CA GLN A 389 -8.26 5.75 -27.74
C GLN A 389 -7.97 7.23 -28.05
N GLN A 390 -9.03 8.02 -28.21
CA GLN A 390 -8.91 9.45 -28.47
C GLN A 390 -8.27 10.18 -27.28
N LYS A 391 -7.53 11.25 -27.57
CA LYS A 391 -6.85 12.08 -26.58
C LYS A 391 -7.83 12.55 -25.50
N GLY A 392 -7.53 12.27 -24.23
CA GLY A 392 -8.40 12.56 -23.08
C GLY A 392 -9.34 11.43 -22.65
N GLN A 393 -9.40 10.31 -23.40
CA GLN A 393 -10.10 9.08 -22.98
C GLN A 393 -9.17 8.04 -22.35
N VAL A 394 -7.84 8.26 -22.43
CA VAL A 394 -6.79 7.37 -21.90
C VAL A 394 -6.48 7.71 -20.45
N SER A 395 -6.64 6.76 -19.54
CA SER A 395 -6.13 6.89 -18.17
C SER A 395 -4.71 6.31 -18.07
N THR A 396 -3.71 7.19 -18.00
CA THR A 396 -2.31 6.80 -17.86
C THR A 396 -1.98 6.18 -16.49
N GLY A 397 -0.85 5.46 -16.43
CA GLY A 397 -0.31 4.86 -15.21
C GLY A 397 -0.48 3.33 -15.14
N LEU A 398 -0.15 2.77 -13.98
CA LEU A 398 -0.19 1.32 -13.76
C LEU A 398 -1.63 0.83 -13.68
N LYS A 399 -1.96 -0.17 -14.49
CA LYS A 399 -3.28 -0.79 -14.56
C LYS A 399 -3.16 -2.31 -14.44
N PRO A 400 -4.07 -2.97 -13.71
CA PRO A 400 -4.08 -4.41 -13.60
C PRO A 400 -4.81 -5.04 -14.79
N ILE A 401 -4.24 -6.11 -15.32
CA ILE A 401 -4.95 -7.12 -16.10
C ILE A 401 -5.11 -8.32 -15.18
N VAL A 402 -6.36 -8.64 -14.83
CA VAL A 402 -6.66 -9.68 -13.84
C VAL A 402 -7.11 -10.94 -14.56
N PRO A 403 -6.30 -12.02 -14.57
CA PRO A 403 -6.76 -13.31 -15.07
C PRO A 403 -7.78 -13.93 -14.11
N GLN A 404 -8.80 -14.56 -14.67
CA GLN A 404 -9.80 -15.35 -13.96
C GLN A 404 -10.09 -16.63 -14.72
N ILE A 405 -10.37 -17.70 -14.01
CA ILE A 405 -10.87 -18.93 -14.64
C ILE A 405 -12.36 -18.77 -14.87
N THR A 406 -12.86 -19.10 -16.06
CA THR A 406 -14.28 -18.88 -16.42
C THR A 406 -15.17 -20.09 -16.25
N TYR A 407 -14.61 -21.30 -16.15
CA TYR A 407 -15.37 -22.55 -16.13
C TYR A 407 -15.00 -23.41 -14.91
N GLN A 408 -16.00 -23.95 -14.22
CA GLN A 408 -15.83 -24.92 -13.12
C GLN A 408 -15.57 -26.35 -13.65
N ASN A 409 -14.67 -26.49 -14.61
CA ASN A 409 -14.39 -27.79 -15.22
C ASN A 409 -13.46 -28.63 -14.34
N SER A 410 -12.86 -28.05 -13.31
CA SER A 410 -11.93 -28.71 -12.40
C SER A 410 -12.29 -28.36 -10.96
N ALA A 411 -12.10 -29.32 -10.05
CA ALA A 411 -12.19 -29.04 -8.62
C ALA A 411 -11.15 -28.00 -8.17
N PHE A 412 -9.98 -27.98 -8.82
CA PHE A 412 -8.89 -27.06 -8.51
C PHE A 412 -8.90 -25.80 -9.38
N TRP A 413 -8.90 -25.95 -10.72
CA TRP A 413 -8.90 -24.84 -11.67
C TRP A 413 -10.33 -24.28 -11.83
N ASN A 414 -10.82 -23.58 -10.81
CA ASN A 414 -12.16 -22.98 -10.77
C ASN A 414 -12.09 -21.49 -10.38
N HIS A 415 -13.22 -20.79 -10.30
CA HIS A 415 -13.29 -19.35 -9.97
C HIS A 415 -12.74 -18.94 -8.59
N GLN A 416 -12.59 -19.88 -7.67
CA GLN A 416 -12.15 -19.64 -6.29
C GLN A 416 -10.62 -19.55 -6.19
N ILE A 417 -9.88 -19.93 -7.23
CA ILE A 417 -8.43 -19.82 -7.23
C ILE A 417 -7.99 -18.37 -7.50
N SER A 418 -7.10 -17.88 -6.64
CA SER A 418 -6.46 -16.58 -6.86
C SER A 418 -5.31 -16.73 -7.85
N LEU A 419 -5.39 -16.02 -8.97
CA LEU A 419 -4.34 -15.97 -9.98
C LEU A 419 -3.52 -14.69 -9.85
N PRO A 420 -2.21 -14.72 -10.20
CA PRO A 420 -1.38 -13.52 -10.16
C PRO A 420 -1.82 -12.46 -11.18
N THR A 421 -1.83 -11.20 -10.76
CA THR A 421 -2.19 -10.05 -11.60
C THR A 421 -1.06 -9.69 -12.55
N ILE A 422 -1.40 -9.46 -13.81
CA ILE A 422 -0.48 -8.89 -14.81
C ILE A 422 -0.54 -7.37 -14.71
N TRP A 423 0.60 -6.71 -14.52
CA TRP A 423 0.65 -5.25 -14.44
C TRP A 423 1.11 -4.63 -15.76
N VAL A 424 0.35 -3.65 -16.24
CA VAL A 424 0.68 -2.89 -17.45
C VAL A 424 0.73 -1.40 -17.15
N ASN A 425 1.69 -0.70 -17.75
CA ASN A 425 1.79 0.75 -17.60
C ASN A 425 1.31 1.46 -18.86
N ILE A 426 0.21 2.21 -18.78
CA ILE A 426 -0.43 2.91 -19.90
C ILE A 426 0.17 4.31 -20.08
N ARG A 427 0.57 4.67 -21.31
CA ARG A 427 1.15 5.98 -21.66
C ARG A 427 0.35 6.67 -22.76
N ASP A 428 0.01 7.96 -22.63
CA ASP A 428 -0.84 8.70 -23.59
C ASP A 428 -0.05 9.42 -24.71
N SER A 429 1.28 9.52 -24.61
CA SER A 429 2.14 9.97 -25.71
C SER A 429 3.60 9.58 -25.46
N THR A 430 4.41 9.56 -26.51
CA THR A 430 5.85 9.23 -26.50
C THR A 430 6.74 10.32 -25.90
N ALA A 431 6.18 11.35 -25.25
CA ALA A 431 6.97 12.41 -24.64
C ALA A 431 7.62 11.92 -23.34
N ILE A 432 8.93 11.71 -23.38
CA ILE A 432 9.77 11.52 -22.19
C ILE A 432 9.79 12.87 -21.46
N GLU A 433 9.41 12.87 -20.17
CA GLU A 433 9.58 14.08 -19.35
C GLU A 433 11.04 14.20 -18.94
N ASN A 434 11.65 15.36 -19.18
CA ASN A 434 13.07 15.53 -18.94
C ASN A 434 13.28 16.47 -17.78
N CYS A 435 14.24 16.14 -16.91
CA CYS A 435 14.87 17.13 -16.05
C CYS A 435 16.35 17.21 -16.39
N GLU A 436 16.92 18.40 -16.34
CA GLU A 436 18.31 18.62 -16.73
C GLU A 436 18.99 19.53 -15.73
N SER A 437 20.28 19.31 -15.52
CA SER A 437 21.19 20.23 -14.85
C SER A 437 22.37 20.48 -15.78
N SER A 438 22.58 21.71 -16.21
CA SER A 438 23.54 22.02 -17.27
C SER A 438 24.47 23.17 -16.90
N GLY A 439 25.75 23.03 -17.22
CA GLY A 439 26.78 24.05 -17.04
C GLY A 439 26.98 24.53 -15.60
N ASP A 440 26.92 25.85 -15.41
CA ASP A 440 26.83 26.54 -14.12
C ASP A 440 25.41 26.41 -13.57
N PRO A 441 25.11 25.41 -12.71
CA PRO A 441 23.95 24.56 -12.84
C PRO A 441 22.63 25.30 -13.14
N HIS A 442 22.29 25.33 -14.43
CA HIS A 442 20.97 25.65 -14.93
C HIS A 442 20.10 24.40 -14.83
N TYR A 443 19.07 24.47 -14.00
CA TYR A 443 18.12 23.39 -13.82
C TYR A 443 16.90 23.59 -14.71
N TYR A 444 16.58 22.60 -15.53
CA TYR A 444 15.27 22.46 -16.15
C TYR A 444 14.49 21.39 -15.39
N THR A 445 13.33 21.79 -14.87
CA THR A 445 12.54 20.92 -14.02
C THR A 445 11.47 20.18 -14.83
N LEU A 446 10.93 19.11 -14.24
CA LEU A 446 9.83 18.37 -14.85
C LEU A 446 8.62 19.30 -15.14
N PRO A 447 7.94 19.16 -16.29
CA PRO A 447 6.92 20.11 -16.77
C PRO A 447 5.82 20.49 -15.77
N ASN A 448 5.47 19.57 -14.86
CA ASN A 448 4.42 19.78 -13.86
C ASN A 448 4.90 20.47 -12.56
N LEU A 449 6.07 21.13 -12.53
CA LEU A 449 6.56 21.88 -11.36
C LEU A 449 6.35 23.39 -11.55
N LYS A 450 6.17 24.14 -10.44
CA LYS A 450 5.86 25.58 -10.47
C LYS A 450 6.94 26.48 -11.12
N ARG A 451 8.17 25.97 -11.29
CA ARG A 451 9.29 26.66 -11.94
C ARG A 451 9.84 25.76 -13.03
N ASN A 452 9.73 26.16 -14.29
CA ASN A 452 10.20 25.35 -15.42
C ASN A 452 11.74 25.35 -15.53
N SER A 453 12.39 26.40 -15.03
CA SER A 453 13.84 26.45 -14.86
C SER A 453 14.25 27.31 -13.66
N PHE A 454 15.45 27.04 -13.13
CA PHE A 454 16.09 27.88 -12.10
C PHE A 454 17.60 27.61 -12.07
N ASP A 455 18.35 28.56 -11.52
CA ASP A 455 19.80 28.40 -11.32
C ASP A 455 20.07 28.09 -9.86
N PHE A 456 20.98 27.16 -9.59
CA PHE A 456 21.38 26.83 -8.23
C PHE A 456 22.88 26.59 -8.14
N MET A 457 23.56 27.48 -7.42
CA MET A 457 25.01 27.48 -7.29
C MET A 457 25.43 26.84 -5.95
N GLY A 458 25.43 25.52 -5.90
CA GLY A 458 25.74 24.74 -4.71
C GLY A 458 27.18 24.22 -4.70
N HIS A 459 27.76 24.06 -3.51
CA HIS A 459 29.07 23.41 -3.35
C HIS A 459 28.92 22.13 -2.53
N GLY A 460 29.07 20.96 -3.16
CA GLY A 460 28.86 19.65 -2.52
C GLY A 460 27.84 18.77 -3.23
N ASP A 461 27.13 17.94 -2.46
CA ASP A 461 26.20 16.92 -2.97
C ASP A 461 24.75 17.35 -2.86
N PHE A 462 24.02 17.20 -3.97
CA PHE A 462 22.63 17.61 -4.06
C PHE A 462 21.80 16.52 -4.73
N ARG A 463 20.56 16.38 -4.26
CA ARG A 463 19.62 15.42 -4.82
C ARG A 463 18.83 16.06 -5.94
N LEU A 464 19.03 15.57 -7.16
CA LEU A 464 18.33 16.03 -8.36
C LEU A 464 16.92 15.45 -8.42
N TYR A 465 16.77 14.16 -8.10
CA TYR A 465 15.49 13.47 -8.13
C TYR A 465 15.42 12.33 -7.10
N LYS A 466 14.22 12.07 -6.59
CA LYS A 466 13.92 10.93 -5.72
C LYS A 466 12.52 10.40 -5.99
N ASN A 467 12.42 9.09 -6.11
CA ASN A 467 11.17 8.36 -6.07
C ASN A 467 11.24 7.31 -4.95
N SER A 468 10.41 7.48 -3.92
CA SER A 468 10.42 6.62 -2.73
C SER A 468 9.72 5.27 -2.95
N GLU A 469 8.82 5.17 -3.93
CA GLU A 469 8.08 3.93 -4.23
C GLU A 469 8.96 2.91 -4.96
N ARG A 470 9.84 3.39 -5.84
CA ARG A 470 10.80 2.57 -6.60
C ARG A 470 12.15 2.44 -5.91
N TYR A 471 12.35 3.08 -4.74
CA TYR A 471 13.68 3.23 -4.12
C TYR A 471 14.73 3.74 -5.12
N PHE A 472 14.37 4.80 -5.86
CA PHE A 472 15.15 5.34 -6.96
C PHE A 472 15.62 6.77 -6.64
N GLU A 473 16.89 7.08 -6.87
CA GLU A 473 17.48 8.38 -6.53
C GLU A 473 18.59 8.79 -7.50
N VAL A 474 18.63 10.08 -7.84
CA VAL A 474 19.71 10.70 -8.62
C VAL A 474 20.31 11.83 -7.80
N GLN A 475 21.61 11.74 -7.55
CA GLN A 475 22.40 12.79 -6.89
C GLN A 475 23.40 13.38 -7.86
N THR A 476 23.63 14.69 -7.76
CA THR A 476 24.68 15.42 -8.46
C THR A 476 25.67 15.99 -7.45
N ARG A 477 26.95 16.00 -7.81
CA ARG A 477 28.03 16.64 -7.06
C ARG A 477 28.51 17.86 -7.82
N GLN A 478 28.66 18.98 -7.12
CA GLN A 478 29.06 20.26 -7.67
C GLN A 478 30.36 20.78 -7.06
N TRP A 479 31.25 21.28 -7.91
CA TRP A 479 32.54 21.88 -7.57
C TRP A 479 32.62 23.34 -8.02
N THR A 480 33.61 24.09 -7.53
CA THR A 480 33.82 25.48 -7.98
C THR A 480 34.43 25.50 -9.39
N CYS A 481 33.91 26.33 -10.29
CA CYS A 481 34.44 26.56 -11.63
C CYS A 481 34.46 28.07 -11.96
N ASN A 482 35.32 28.47 -12.90
CA ASN A 482 35.36 29.82 -13.48
C ASN A 482 35.25 30.99 -12.48
N GLY A 483 36.04 30.97 -11.41
CA GLY A 483 36.29 32.15 -10.56
C GLY A 483 35.11 32.66 -9.74
N GLY A 484 34.04 31.89 -9.55
CA GLY A 484 32.93 32.29 -8.67
C GLY A 484 31.61 31.53 -8.83
N VAL A 485 31.49 30.63 -9.80
CA VAL A 485 30.30 29.79 -10.02
C VAL A 485 30.58 28.33 -9.67
N THR A 486 29.54 27.51 -9.59
CA THR A 486 29.68 26.07 -9.37
C THR A 486 29.35 25.32 -10.66
N CYS A 487 29.88 24.12 -10.86
CA CYS A 487 29.61 23.26 -12.02
C CYS A 487 29.36 21.82 -11.57
N ASN A 488 28.58 21.03 -12.33
CA ASN A 488 28.44 19.59 -12.06
C ASN A 488 29.77 18.85 -12.35
N CYS A 489 30.19 17.95 -11.47
CA CYS A 489 31.40 17.14 -11.61
C CYS A 489 31.19 15.65 -11.30
N GLY A 490 30.05 15.28 -10.71
CA GLY A 490 29.75 13.89 -10.41
C GLY A 490 28.27 13.61 -10.34
N VAL A 491 27.91 12.35 -10.54
CA VAL A 491 26.54 11.84 -10.46
C VAL A 491 26.56 10.48 -9.79
N ALA A 492 25.65 10.28 -8.84
CA ALA A 492 25.36 8.95 -8.30
C ALA A 492 23.91 8.59 -8.60
N LEU A 493 23.74 7.46 -9.28
CA LEU A 493 22.45 6.85 -9.57
C LEU A 493 22.23 5.70 -8.59
N ARG A 494 21.04 5.62 -8.01
CA ARG A 494 20.55 4.44 -7.31
C ARG A 494 19.24 3.96 -7.90
N ASP A 495 19.15 2.69 -8.26
CA ASP A 495 17.89 1.98 -8.52
C ASP A 495 17.84 0.73 -7.64
N HIS A 496 16.92 0.70 -6.67
CA HIS A 496 16.85 -0.34 -5.65
C HIS A 496 18.19 -0.56 -4.93
N ASN A 497 18.88 -1.66 -5.24
CA ASN A 497 20.16 -2.07 -4.66
C ASN A 497 21.35 -1.75 -5.58
N ASP A 498 21.10 -1.32 -6.81
CA ASP A 498 22.14 -0.99 -7.77
C ASP A 498 22.56 0.47 -7.66
N VAL A 499 23.87 0.70 -7.57
CA VAL A 499 24.45 2.04 -7.49
C VAL A 499 25.54 2.22 -8.53
N ILE A 500 25.41 3.26 -9.35
CA ILE A 500 26.37 3.63 -10.39
C ILE A 500 26.82 5.06 -10.15
N GLU A 501 28.13 5.24 -9.99
CA GLU A 501 28.77 6.53 -9.79
C GLU A 501 29.54 6.94 -11.05
N PHE A 502 29.30 8.16 -11.51
CA PHE A 502 30.11 8.86 -12.52
C PHE A 502 30.81 10.02 -11.81
N ASN A 503 32.13 10.07 -11.80
CA ASN A 503 32.85 11.07 -11.01
C ASN A 503 34.12 11.56 -11.72
N CYS A 504 34.19 12.87 -11.98
CA CYS A 504 35.42 13.59 -12.35
C CYS A 504 35.81 14.68 -11.33
N CYS A 505 35.15 14.75 -10.17
CA CYS A 505 35.55 15.66 -9.10
C CYS A 505 36.93 15.28 -8.54
N ASN A 506 37.77 16.28 -8.27
CA ASN A 506 39.02 16.12 -7.50
C ASN A 506 38.80 16.46 -6.03
N ASP A 507 39.79 16.12 -5.19
CA ASP A 507 39.72 16.31 -3.74
C ASP A 507 39.66 17.79 -3.32
N LEU A 508 40.10 18.71 -4.20
CA LEU A 508 40.05 20.16 -3.98
C LEU A 508 38.69 20.77 -4.32
N MET A 509 37.76 19.99 -4.89
CA MET A 509 36.43 20.45 -5.33
C MET A 509 36.50 21.72 -6.19
N LYS A 510 37.48 21.75 -7.11
CA LYS A 510 37.67 22.81 -8.09
C LYS A 510 37.85 22.21 -9.48
N ARG A 511 37.25 22.81 -10.51
CA ARG A 511 37.39 22.35 -11.89
C ARG A 511 38.86 22.24 -12.27
N ASP A 512 39.24 21.06 -12.73
CA ASP A 512 40.46 20.83 -13.51
C ASP A 512 40.06 20.32 -14.91
N GLU A 513 40.95 20.48 -15.87
CA GLU A 513 40.73 20.05 -17.26
C GLU A 513 41.32 18.66 -17.53
N THR A 514 41.85 18.00 -16.50
CA THR A 514 42.71 16.81 -16.63
C THR A 514 42.11 15.56 -15.99
N THR A 515 41.13 15.68 -15.08
CA THR A 515 40.53 14.54 -14.39
C THR A 515 39.50 13.85 -15.28
N PRO A 516 39.72 12.58 -15.66
CA PRO A 516 38.76 11.84 -16.47
C PRO A 516 37.54 11.41 -15.63
N ILE A 517 36.37 11.33 -16.27
CA ILE A 517 35.18 10.72 -15.65
C ILE A 517 35.45 9.24 -15.37
N ARG A 518 35.43 8.87 -14.09
CA ARG A 518 35.46 7.47 -13.63
C ARG A 518 34.05 6.95 -13.44
N VAL A 519 33.78 5.75 -13.94
CA VAL A 519 32.52 5.04 -13.70
C VAL A 519 32.77 3.93 -12.70
N LYS A 520 32.03 3.92 -11.59
CA LYS A 520 32.11 2.87 -10.57
C LYS A 520 30.74 2.28 -10.33
N ILE A 521 30.62 0.98 -10.57
CA ILE A 521 29.45 0.18 -10.16
C ILE A 521 29.74 -0.32 -8.75
N ARG A 522 28.89 0.06 -7.79
CA ARG A 522 29.05 -0.32 -6.37
C ARG A 522 28.31 -1.60 -6.00
N SER A 523 27.46 -2.10 -6.89
CA SER A 523 26.76 -3.38 -6.71
C SER A 523 27.76 -4.53 -6.66
N ASN A 524 27.67 -5.38 -5.62
CA ASN A 524 28.51 -6.58 -5.48
C ASN A 524 28.15 -7.72 -6.48
N LYS A 525 27.16 -7.49 -7.36
CA LYS A 525 26.64 -8.41 -8.38
C LYS A 525 26.51 -7.67 -9.71
N CYS A 526 26.29 -8.40 -10.81
CA CYS A 526 25.92 -7.80 -12.09
C CYS A 526 24.71 -6.86 -11.91
N LEU A 527 24.72 -5.73 -12.62
CA LEU A 527 23.60 -4.79 -12.61
C LEU A 527 22.30 -5.52 -12.96
N SER A 528 21.19 -5.15 -12.32
CA SER A 528 19.89 -5.77 -12.54
C SER A 528 19.50 -5.74 -14.03
N PRO A 529 18.77 -6.75 -14.53
CA PRO A 529 18.26 -6.76 -15.91
C PRO A 529 17.49 -5.47 -16.22
N GLY A 530 17.83 -4.81 -17.32
CA GLY A 530 17.24 -3.52 -17.73
C GLY A 530 18.11 -2.30 -17.43
N ILE A 531 19.20 -2.45 -16.67
CA ILE A 531 20.25 -1.42 -16.52
C ILE A 531 21.36 -1.68 -17.54
N SER A 532 21.63 -0.70 -18.41
CA SER A 532 22.74 -0.76 -19.36
C SER A 532 23.58 0.50 -19.27
N ILE A 533 24.90 0.40 -19.40
CA ILE A 533 25.78 1.56 -19.52
C ILE A 533 26.41 1.52 -20.91
N LYS A 534 26.10 2.51 -21.74
CA LYS A 534 26.67 2.69 -23.07
C LYS A 534 27.60 3.89 -23.07
N LYS A 535 28.88 3.69 -23.38
CA LYS A 535 29.82 4.78 -23.67
C LYS A 535 29.61 5.22 -25.12
N SER A 536 29.09 6.42 -25.33
CA SER A 536 28.66 6.90 -26.65
C SER A 536 29.81 7.46 -27.50
N GLN A 537 30.96 7.83 -26.93
CA GLN A 537 32.13 8.32 -27.68
C GLN A 537 33.46 7.87 -27.03
N PRO A 538 34.43 7.32 -27.80
CA PRO A 538 35.81 7.13 -27.37
C PRO A 538 36.69 8.31 -27.83
N GLY A 539 37.29 9.04 -26.90
CA GLY A 539 38.18 10.18 -27.17
C GLY A 539 38.25 11.10 -25.96
N VAL A 540 39.44 11.53 -25.58
CA VAL A 540 39.75 12.13 -24.27
C VAL A 540 39.17 13.55 -24.15
N THR A 541 38.61 13.85 -22.97
CA THR A 541 38.00 15.10 -22.46
C THR A 541 36.48 15.31 -22.59
N SER A 542 35.71 14.53 -23.36
CA SER A 542 34.23 14.58 -23.31
C SER A 542 33.61 13.21 -23.56
N ALA A 543 33.40 12.45 -22.49
CA ALA A 543 32.81 11.12 -22.57
C ALA A 543 31.30 11.18 -22.28
N LYS A 544 30.49 11.02 -23.33
CA LYS A 544 29.04 10.78 -23.17
C LYS A 544 28.80 9.38 -22.65
N TYR A 545 28.35 9.27 -21.41
CA TYR A 545 27.84 8.02 -20.85
C TYR A 545 26.33 8.03 -20.87
N GLN A 546 25.73 6.98 -21.42
CA GLN A 546 24.31 6.71 -21.39
C GLN A 546 24.04 5.53 -20.46
N ALA A 547 23.54 5.79 -19.26
CA ALA A 547 22.92 4.76 -18.42
C ALA A 547 21.47 4.56 -18.91
N GLY A 548 21.21 3.47 -19.64
CA GLY A 548 19.91 3.09 -20.15
C GLY A 548 19.15 2.25 -19.13
N LEU A 549 18.10 2.84 -18.56
CA LEU A 549 17.15 2.20 -17.64
C LEU A 549 15.79 2.93 -17.73
N ILE A 550 15.08 2.81 -18.86
CA ILE A 550 13.97 3.72 -19.23
C ILE A 550 14.29 5.21 -18.90
N MET A 551 15.55 5.57 -19.07
CA MET A 551 16.13 6.88 -18.82
C MET A 551 17.39 6.97 -19.67
N ARG A 552 17.73 8.19 -20.09
CA ARG A 552 18.94 8.55 -20.80
C ARG A 552 19.64 9.62 -19.98
N ILE A 553 20.67 9.21 -19.26
CA ILE A 553 21.59 10.17 -18.67
C ILE A 553 22.60 10.55 -19.74
N THR A 554 22.85 11.83 -19.97
CA THR A 554 23.94 12.28 -20.84
C THR A 554 24.82 13.21 -20.03
N MET A 555 26.08 12.80 -19.82
CA MET A 555 27.13 13.67 -19.28
C MET A 555 28.05 14.15 -20.39
N THR A 556 28.15 15.46 -20.61
CA THR A 556 29.19 16.05 -21.48
C THR A 556 30.07 16.96 -20.65
N MET A 557 31.39 16.84 -20.77
CA MET A 557 32.31 17.86 -20.26
C MET A 557 32.36 19.05 -21.18
#